data_AF-A0A4R2ZKE8-F1
#
_entry.id   AF-A0A4R2ZKE8-F1
#
_cell.length_a   1.000
_cell.length_b   1.000
_cell.length_c   1.000
_cell.angle_alpha   90.00
_cell.angle_beta   90.00
_cell.angle_gamma   90.00
#
_symmetry.space_group_name_H-M   'P 1'
#
loop_
_entity.id
_entity.type
_entity.pdbx_description
1 polymer ?
#
loop_
_entity_poly.entity_id
_entity_poly.type
_entity_poly.pdbx_seq_one_letter_code
_entity_poly.pdbx_strand_id
1 'polypeptide(L)'
;MKKFLLFILLPFLFACSKDNSAEDVYGYEVECEQCHITYLDANERVVSLKGQSKRWKIDFPNAVVYELDVTAQTLVSNVSNMHVYITKNGSRISSHSGIAEATTSYTVSSRGGGGGTTASGYCGAPTTKGGTCSRKVAGGGRCWQHT
;
A
#
# COMPACT_ATOMS: atom_id res chain seq x y z
N MET A 1 -60.65 -13.19 -39.11
CA MET A 1 -60.93 -13.23 -37.65
C MET A 1 -59.60 -13.15 -36.92
N LYS A 2 -59.46 -12.17 -36.02
CA LYS A 2 -58.19 -11.66 -35.46
C LYS A 2 -57.56 -12.64 -34.47
N LYS A 3 -56.28 -12.99 -34.67
CA LYS A 3 -55.46 -13.74 -33.71
C LYS A 3 -54.84 -12.75 -32.72
N PHE A 4 -55.24 -12.84 -31.45
CA PHE A 4 -54.62 -12.08 -30.36
C PHE A 4 -53.30 -12.77 -29.96
N LEU A 5 -52.18 -12.11 -30.22
CA LEU A 5 -50.86 -12.46 -29.68
C LEU A 5 -50.75 -11.84 -28.29
N LEU A 6 -50.69 -12.69 -27.27
CA LEU A 6 -50.61 -12.33 -25.85
C LEU A 6 -49.11 -12.23 -25.49
N PHE A 7 -48.58 -11.00 -25.43
CA PHE A 7 -47.22 -10.73 -24.96
C PHE A 7 -47.19 -10.85 -23.44
N ILE A 8 -46.61 -11.93 -22.93
CA ILE A 8 -46.31 -12.11 -21.52
C ILE A 8 -45.03 -11.32 -21.21
N LEU A 9 -45.18 -10.14 -20.62
CA LEU A 9 -44.11 -9.37 -20.02
C LEU A 9 -43.73 -10.02 -18.67
N LEU A 10 -42.66 -10.82 -18.69
CA LEU A 10 -41.98 -11.29 -17.49
C LEU A 10 -41.36 -10.08 -16.77
N PRO A 11 -41.70 -9.81 -15.49
CA PRO A 11 -40.96 -8.84 -14.71
C PRO A 11 -39.57 -9.43 -14.44
N PHE A 12 -38.55 -8.87 -15.07
CA PHE A 12 -37.16 -9.05 -14.65
C PHE A 12 -37.07 -8.52 -13.22
N LEU A 13 -37.20 -9.42 -12.25
CA LEU A 13 -36.74 -9.19 -10.89
C LEU A 13 -35.23 -9.01 -11.00
N PHE A 14 -34.80 -7.74 -11.06
CA PHE A 14 -33.45 -7.36 -10.69
C PHE A 14 -33.29 -7.71 -9.21
N ALA A 15 -32.94 -8.97 -8.96
CA ALA A 15 -32.34 -9.37 -7.71
C ALA A 15 -31.04 -8.59 -7.58
N CYS A 16 -31.09 -7.47 -6.85
CA CYS A 16 -29.89 -6.90 -6.28
C CYS A 16 -29.30 -7.96 -5.35
N SER A 17 -28.37 -8.75 -5.87
CA SER A 17 -27.44 -9.49 -5.03
C SER A 17 -26.73 -8.42 -4.20
N LYS A 18 -27.02 -8.40 -2.90
CA LYS A 18 -26.25 -7.63 -1.94
C LYS A 18 -24.88 -8.27 -1.94
N ASP A 19 -23.99 -7.78 -2.81
CA ASP A 19 -22.59 -8.16 -2.80
C ASP A 19 -22.12 -8.02 -1.36
N ASN A 20 -21.78 -9.17 -0.75
CA ASN A 20 -20.97 -9.18 0.45
C ASN A 20 -19.64 -8.59 0.01
N SER A 21 -19.54 -7.27 0.07
CA SER A 21 -18.32 -6.50 -0.16
C SER A 21 -17.31 -7.02 0.83
N ALA A 22 -16.56 -8.05 0.44
CA ALA A 22 -15.43 -8.54 1.19
C ALA A 22 -14.58 -7.32 1.55
N GLU A 23 -14.36 -7.11 2.84
CA GLU A 23 -13.56 -5.99 3.31
C GLU A 23 -12.16 -6.12 2.71
N ASP A 24 -11.63 -5.02 2.19
CA ASP A 24 -10.32 -5.03 1.55
C ASP A 24 -9.25 -5.39 2.60
N VAL A 25 -8.46 -6.44 2.34
CA VAL A 25 -7.36 -6.85 3.23
C VAL A 25 -6.08 -6.20 2.74
N TYR A 26 -5.52 -5.31 3.56
CA TYR A 26 -4.23 -4.67 3.29
C TYR A 26 -3.09 -5.38 4.03
N GLY A 27 -1.86 -5.14 3.59
CA GLY A 27 -0.68 -5.72 4.21
C GLY A 27 0.62 -5.18 3.66
N TYR A 28 1.72 -5.76 4.14
CA TYR A 28 3.07 -5.47 3.68
C TYR A 28 3.78 -6.76 3.25
N GLU A 29 4.67 -6.62 2.29
CA GLU A 29 5.64 -7.64 1.91
C GLU A 29 7.01 -6.96 1.77
N VAL A 30 8.06 -7.59 2.29
CA VAL A 30 9.44 -7.08 2.23
C VAL A 30 10.35 -8.21 1.80
N GLU A 31 11.20 -7.94 0.81
CA GLU A 31 12.24 -8.85 0.32
C GLU A 31 13.61 -8.22 0.58
N CYS A 32 14.46 -8.87 1.39
CA CYS A 32 15.78 -8.37 1.77
C CYS A 32 16.71 -9.52 2.20
N GLU A 33 18.04 -9.36 2.14
CA GLU A 33 18.96 -10.38 2.67
C GLU A 33 18.94 -10.43 4.20
N GLN A 34 19.24 -9.31 4.84
CA GLN A 34 19.05 -9.09 6.27
C GLN A 34 18.68 -7.63 6.50
N CYS A 35 17.52 -7.37 7.08
CA CYS A 35 17.03 -6.02 7.27
C CYS A 35 16.33 -5.82 8.62
N HIS A 36 16.33 -4.56 9.04
CA HIS A 36 15.42 -4.01 10.02
C HIS A 36 14.17 -3.49 9.30
N ILE A 37 12.99 -3.92 9.74
CA ILE A 37 11.71 -3.50 9.15
C ILE A 37 10.98 -2.63 10.15
N THR A 38 10.51 -1.46 9.72
CA THR A 38 9.64 -0.58 10.50
C THR A 38 8.35 -0.36 9.72
N TYR A 39 7.20 -0.49 10.36
CA TYR A 39 5.90 -0.32 9.69
C TYR A 39 4.82 0.22 10.62
N LEU A 40 3.74 0.74 10.04
CA LEU A 40 2.51 1.09 10.78
C LEU A 40 1.60 -0.14 10.87
N ASP A 41 1.27 -0.57 12.10
CA ASP A 41 0.30 -1.63 12.33
C ASP A 41 -1.14 -1.17 12.03
N ALA A 42 -2.09 -2.10 12.13
CA ALA A 42 -3.52 -1.83 11.91
C ALA A 42 -4.12 -0.73 12.81
N ASN A 43 -3.44 -0.35 13.89
CA ASN A 43 -3.86 0.71 14.81
C ASN A 43 -2.99 1.97 14.67
N GLU A 44 -2.30 2.12 13.53
CA GLU A 44 -1.41 3.26 13.22
C GLU A 44 -0.23 3.40 14.20
N ARG A 45 0.18 2.30 14.85
CA ARG A 45 1.35 2.31 15.74
C ARG A 45 2.58 1.86 14.97
N VAL A 46 3.70 2.54 15.24
CA VAL A 46 4.99 2.16 14.68
C VAL A 46 5.49 0.88 15.35
N VAL A 47 5.76 -0.15 14.55
CA VAL A 47 6.33 -1.43 14.97
C VAL A 47 7.65 -1.65 14.26
N SER A 48 8.66 -2.12 15.01
CA SER A 48 10.01 -2.38 14.52
C SER A 48 10.42 -3.83 14.73
N LEU A 49 10.86 -4.49 13.67
CA LEU A 49 11.32 -5.88 13.64
C LEU A 49 12.78 -5.93 13.21
N LYS A 50 13.62 -6.59 14.01
CA LYS A 50 15.06 -6.75 13.72
C LYS A 50 15.34 -8.12 13.10
N GLY A 51 16.37 -8.18 12.25
CA GLY A 51 16.93 -9.43 11.74
C GLY A 51 16.02 -10.21 10.77
N GLN A 52 15.13 -9.51 10.07
CA GLN A 52 14.30 -10.16 9.05
C GLN A 52 15.13 -10.48 7.81
N SER A 53 14.85 -11.60 7.15
CA SER A 53 15.61 -12.07 6.01
C SER A 53 14.73 -12.74 4.97
N LYS A 54 15.23 -12.82 3.74
CA LYS A 54 14.55 -13.33 2.56
C LYS A 54 13.26 -12.58 2.27
N ARG A 55 12.12 -13.14 2.68
CA ARG A 55 10.79 -12.58 2.44
C ARG A 55 10.03 -12.55 3.77
N TRP A 56 9.58 -11.36 4.16
CA TRP A 56 8.68 -11.13 5.27
C TRP A 56 7.35 -10.62 4.75
N LYS A 57 6.24 -11.04 5.36
CA LYS A 57 4.89 -10.63 4.97
C LYS A 57 3.98 -10.54 6.20
N ILE A 58 3.09 -9.55 6.22
CA ILE A 58 2.00 -9.41 7.17
C ILE A 58 0.75 -8.92 6.44
N ASP A 59 -0.41 -9.47 6.80
CA ASP A 59 -1.73 -9.00 6.34
C ASP A 59 -2.54 -8.53 7.55
N PHE A 60 -3.42 -7.55 7.36
CA PHE A 60 -4.31 -6.99 8.38
C PHE A 60 -5.77 -7.37 8.12
N PRO A 61 -6.17 -8.61 8.46
CA PRO A 61 -7.55 -9.04 8.26
C PRO A 61 -8.48 -8.34 9.26
N ASN A 62 -9.67 -7.96 8.80
CA ASN A 62 -10.72 -7.34 9.62
C ASN A 62 -10.25 -6.03 10.31
N ALA A 63 -9.37 -5.27 9.65
CA ALA A 63 -8.85 -4.00 10.13
C ALA A 63 -9.20 -2.87 9.18
N VAL A 64 -9.65 -1.75 9.76
CA VAL A 64 -9.85 -0.50 9.01
C VAL A 64 -8.54 0.28 9.04
N VAL A 65 -7.83 0.30 7.91
CA VAL A 65 -6.56 1.03 7.75
C VAL A 65 -6.75 2.26 6.85
N TYR A 66 -6.18 3.39 7.25
CA TYR A 66 -6.23 4.65 6.50
C TYR A 66 -4.88 5.02 5.89
N GLU A 67 -3.81 4.74 6.62
CA GLU A 67 -2.44 4.99 6.21
C GLU A 67 -1.61 3.71 6.37
N LEU A 68 -0.85 3.40 5.33
CA LEU A 68 0.08 2.29 5.28
C LEU A 68 1.47 2.88 5.03
N ASP A 69 2.44 2.46 5.82
CA ASP A 69 3.83 2.85 5.70
C ASP A 69 4.73 1.68 6.12
N VAL A 70 5.69 1.35 5.26
CA VAL A 70 6.69 0.33 5.54
C VAL A 70 8.05 0.78 5.04
N THR A 71 9.04 0.60 5.89
CA THR A 71 10.46 0.89 5.64
C THR A 71 11.29 -0.35 5.95
N ALA A 72 12.19 -0.69 5.05
CA ALA A 72 13.24 -1.69 5.27
C ALA A 72 14.61 -1.00 5.24
N GLN A 73 15.50 -1.38 6.15
CA GLN A 73 16.88 -0.90 6.22
C GLN A 73 17.83 -2.09 6.26
N THR A 74 18.84 -2.11 5.40
CA THR A 74 19.81 -3.22 5.35
C THR A 74 20.64 -3.26 6.63
N LEU A 75 20.94 -4.47 7.08
CA LEU A 75 21.89 -4.73 8.18
C LEU A 75 23.24 -5.25 7.65
N VAL A 76 23.33 -5.52 6.35
CA VAL A 76 24.56 -6.01 5.70
C VAL A 76 25.24 -4.88 4.94
N SER A 77 26.57 -4.86 5.01
CA SER A 77 27.42 -3.93 4.25
C SER A 77 27.50 -4.27 2.76
N ASN A 78 26.96 -5.42 2.36
CA ASN A 78 26.93 -5.88 0.98
C ASN A 78 25.80 -5.15 0.25
N VAL A 79 26.05 -4.76 -1.00
CA VAL A 79 25.05 -4.15 -1.88
C VAL A 79 24.01 -5.21 -2.26
N SER A 80 22.98 -5.37 -1.44
CA SER A 80 21.83 -6.22 -1.75
C SER A 80 20.62 -5.34 -2.09
N ASN A 81 19.98 -5.59 -3.23
CA ASN A 81 18.71 -4.95 -3.52
C ASN A 81 17.66 -5.45 -2.54
N MET A 82 16.95 -4.52 -1.91
CA MET A 82 15.76 -4.79 -1.12
C MET A 82 14.53 -4.25 -1.85
N HIS A 83 13.41 -4.90 -1.62
CA HIS A 83 12.13 -4.51 -2.17
C HIS A 83 11.09 -4.45 -1.06
N VAL A 84 10.31 -3.39 -1.03
CA VAL A 84 9.18 -3.23 -0.11
C VAL A 84 7.91 -3.07 -0.93
N TYR A 85 6.83 -3.68 -0.44
CA TYR A 85 5.55 -3.70 -1.12
C TYR A 85 4.42 -3.47 -0.12
N ILE A 86 3.40 -2.73 -0.57
CA ILE A 86 2.08 -2.67 0.08
C ILE A 86 1.14 -3.56 -0.73
N THR A 87 0.41 -4.42 -0.04
CA THR A 87 -0.53 -5.37 -0.64
C THR A 87 -1.98 -4.95 -0.36
N LYS A 88 -2.86 -5.27 -1.31
CA LYS A 88 -4.30 -5.19 -1.20
C LYS A 88 -4.90 -6.45 -1.79
N ASN A 89 -5.66 -7.21 -1.01
CA ASN A 89 -6.24 -8.50 -1.39
C ASN A 89 -5.19 -9.44 -2.02
N GLY A 90 -3.99 -9.45 -1.44
CA GLY A 90 -2.85 -10.24 -1.93
C GLY A 90 -2.11 -9.67 -3.16
N SER A 91 -2.61 -8.60 -3.78
CA SER A 91 -1.97 -7.94 -4.93
C SER A 91 -1.07 -6.79 -4.47
N ARG A 92 0.14 -6.66 -5.04
CA ARG A 92 1.05 -5.54 -4.75
C ARG A 92 0.53 -4.26 -5.42
N ILE A 93 0.19 -3.24 -4.63
CA ILE A 93 -0.40 -1.97 -5.10
C ILE A 93 0.55 -0.78 -5.01
N SER A 94 1.60 -0.88 -4.19
CA SER A 94 2.68 0.09 -4.13
C SER A 94 3.98 -0.65 -3.88
N SER A 95 5.08 -0.15 -4.43
CA SER A 95 6.39 -0.78 -4.28
C SER A 95 7.51 0.24 -4.33
N HIS A 96 8.61 -0.08 -3.65
CA HIS A 96 9.86 0.64 -3.79
C HIS A 96 11.03 -0.33 -3.66
N SER A 97 12.18 0.03 -4.24
CA SER A 97 13.38 -0.79 -4.19
C SER A 97 14.58 0.10 -3.85
N GLY A 98 15.51 -0.44 -3.08
CA GLY A 98 16.69 0.29 -2.62
C GLY A 98 17.81 -0.65 -2.22
N ILE A 99 18.94 -0.09 -1.76
CA ILE A 99 20.14 -0.86 -1.39
C ILE A 99 20.41 -0.73 0.11
N ALA A 100 20.40 0.50 0.62
CA ALA A 100 20.58 0.77 2.05
C ALA A 100 19.25 0.86 2.79
N GLU A 101 18.24 1.42 2.13
CA GLU A 101 16.91 1.65 2.66
C GLU A 101 15.90 1.62 1.51
N ALA A 102 14.70 1.13 1.78
CA ALA A 102 13.57 1.23 0.88
C ALA A 102 12.30 1.49 1.69
N THR A 103 11.55 2.52 1.28
CA THR A 103 10.30 2.94 1.93
C THR A 103 9.19 3.06 0.91
N THR A 104 8.00 2.61 1.28
CA THR A 104 6.79 2.89 0.50
C THR A 104 5.62 3.16 1.44
N SER A 105 4.73 4.04 1.00
CA SER A 105 3.54 4.46 1.76
C SER A 105 2.32 4.49 0.84
N TYR A 106 1.14 4.28 1.40
CA TYR A 106 -0.13 4.32 0.69
C TYR A 106 -1.24 4.87 1.59
N THR A 107 -2.01 5.82 1.07
CA THR A 107 -3.21 6.32 1.74
C THR A 107 -4.43 5.63 1.14
N VAL A 108 -5.24 4.98 1.98
CA VAL A 108 -6.47 4.33 1.55
C VAL A 108 -7.51 5.40 1.28
N SER A 109 -7.73 5.70 0.00
CA SER A 109 -8.81 6.57 -0.41
C SER A 109 -10.17 5.88 -0.15
N SER A 110 -10.94 6.41 0.79
CA SER A 110 -12.32 6.00 1.02
C SER A 110 -13.15 6.28 -0.25
N ARG A 111 -13.46 5.23 -1.02
CA ARG A 111 -14.35 5.17 -2.20
C ARG A 111 -14.70 6.52 -2.84
N GLY A 112 -14.00 6.86 -3.93
CA GLY A 112 -14.46 7.87 -4.90
C GLY A 112 -13.36 8.76 -5.44
N GLY A 113 -12.42 8.21 -6.20
CA GLY A 113 -11.41 9.02 -6.87
C GLY A 113 -10.39 8.13 -7.55
N GLY A 114 -10.56 7.93 -8.86
CA GLY A 114 -9.64 7.14 -9.65
C GLY A 114 -8.27 7.81 -9.79
N GLY A 115 -7.27 6.95 -9.99
CA GLY A 115 -6.08 7.29 -10.77
C GLY A 115 -4.87 7.70 -9.95
N GLY A 116 -3.78 6.96 -10.16
CA GLY A 116 -2.43 7.48 -10.01
C GLY A 116 -1.62 6.77 -8.94
N THR A 117 -0.70 5.94 -9.41
CA THR A 117 0.60 5.70 -8.76
C THR A 117 1.06 6.95 -8.02
N THR A 118 0.96 6.98 -6.70
CA THR A 118 1.37 8.16 -5.94
C THR A 118 2.63 7.79 -5.17
N ALA A 119 3.75 8.31 -5.66
CA ALA A 119 5.03 8.29 -4.98
C ALA A 119 4.87 8.82 -3.54
N SER A 120 5.73 8.33 -2.63
CA SER A 120 5.71 8.67 -1.21
C SER A 120 5.38 10.14 -1.00
N GLY A 121 4.34 10.41 -0.21
CA GLY A 121 3.94 11.78 0.16
C GLY A 121 5.02 12.53 0.96
N TYR A 122 6.15 11.90 1.25
CA TYR A 122 7.27 12.42 2.01
C TYR A 122 8.47 12.73 1.11
N CYS A 123 9.14 13.84 1.42
CA CYS A 123 10.27 14.40 0.69
C CYS A 123 11.47 13.43 0.56
N GLY A 124 11.85 12.73 1.64
CA GLY A 124 12.94 11.76 1.64
C GLY A 124 14.36 12.33 1.41
N ALA A 125 14.51 13.62 1.10
CA ALA A 125 15.84 14.21 0.86
C ALA A 125 16.73 14.14 2.11
N PRO A 126 18.06 13.91 1.95
CA PRO A 126 19.00 13.99 3.05
C PRO A 126 18.94 15.34 3.75
N THR A 127 19.08 15.33 5.07
CA THR A 127 19.18 16.54 5.89
C THR A 127 20.65 16.80 6.20
N THR A 128 20.99 18.06 6.47
CA THR A 128 22.34 18.45 6.92
C THR A 128 22.77 17.79 8.23
N LYS A 129 21.82 17.20 8.97
CA LYS A 129 22.06 16.45 10.21
C LYS A 129 22.18 14.94 10.00
N GLY A 130 22.17 14.45 8.75
CA GLY A 130 22.40 13.04 8.41
C GLY A 130 21.17 12.13 8.42
N GLY A 131 19.95 12.67 8.64
CA GLY A 131 18.68 11.93 8.50
C GLY A 131 17.94 12.24 7.21
N THR A 132 16.80 11.59 6.94
CA THR A 132 15.93 11.87 5.79
C THR A 132 14.82 12.87 6.14
N CYS A 133 14.40 13.68 5.18
CA CYS A 133 13.39 14.71 5.36
C CYS A 133 11.97 14.12 5.34
N SER A 134 11.31 14.15 6.50
CA SER A 134 9.93 13.68 6.69
C SER A 134 8.86 14.75 6.40
N ARG A 135 9.19 15.81 5.65
CA ARG A 135 8.17 16.79 5.25
C ARG A 135 7.23 16.17 4.22
N LYS A 136 5.93 16.30 4.49
CA LYS A 136 4.87 15.97 3.55
C LYS A 136 4.89 16.94 2.37
N VAL A 137 4.94 16.41 1.15
CA VAL A 137 4.93 17.15 -0.11
C VAL A 137 3.60 16.96 -0.80
N ALA A 138 2.97 18.07 -1.21
CA ALA A 138 1.74 18.01 -1.98
C ALA A 138 2.01 17.36 -3.34
N GLY A 139 1.27 16.30 -3.67
CA GLY A 139 1.37 15.60 -4.96
C GLY A 139 2.39 14.46 -5.04
N GLY A 140 3.00 14.03 -3.93
CA GLY A 140 3.81 12.81 -3.88
C GLY A 140 5.05 12.83 -4.80
N GLY A 141 5.97 13.78 -4.60
CA GLY A 141 7.10 14.02 -5.50
C GLY A 141 8.45 14.28 -4.83
N ARG A 142 9.48 14.52 -5.65
CA ARG A 142 10.83 14.88 -5.20
C ARG A 142 10.86 16.29 -4.62
N CYS A 143 11.45 16.45 -3.44
CA CYS A 143 11.77 17.76 -2.88
C CYS A 143 13.16 18.21 -3.34
N TRP A 144 13.30 19.52 -3.54
CA TRP A 144 14.56 20.13 -3.97
C TRP A 144 15.34 20.58 -2.73
N GLN A 145 16.60 20.13 -2.60
CA GLN A 145 17.53 20.72 -1.66
C GLN A 145 17.95 22.09 -2.19
N HIS A 146 17.69 23.13 -1.41
CA HIS A 146 18.38 24.40 -1.62
C HIS A 146 19.78 24.27 -1.01
N THR A 147 20.78 24.69 -1.78
CA THR A 147 22.18 24.79 -1.35
C THR A 147 22.35 25.94 -0.36
#